data_AF-A0A6N3TAJ5-F1
#
_entry.id   AF-A0A6N3TAJ5-F1
#
_cell.length_a   1.000
_cell.length_b   1.000
_cell.length_c   1.000
_cell.angle_alpha   90.00
_cell.angle_beta   90.00
_cell.angle_gamma   90.00
#
_symmetry.space_group_name_H-M   'P 1'
#
loop_
_entity.id
_entity.type
_entity.pdbx_description
1 polymer ?
#
loop_
_entity_poly.entity_id
_entity_poly.type
_entity_poly.pdbx_seq_one_letter_code
_entity_poly.pdbx_strand_id
1 'polypeptide(L)' 'MKQSGFFDVEERLARSRGLGDQLEAFSRTVDFEVFRPDLEQALAYLGGSKGSRPPCEAVLMFKILVIQTLNNLSD' A
#
# COMPACT_ATOMS: atom_id res chain seq x y z
N MET A 1 -15.32 -13.64 25.51
CA MET A 1 -15.14 -14.16 24.14
C MET A 1 -16.21 -13.51 23.29
N LYS A 2 -15.86 -12.55 22.42
CA LYS A 2 -16.85 -11.82 21.60
C LYS A 2 -17.23 -12.72 20.42
N GLN A 3 -18.43 -13.29 20.44
CA GLN A 3 -18.97 -14.05 19.31
C GLN A 3 -19.16 -13.08 18.14
N SER A 4 -18.42 -13.27 17.05
CA SER A 4 -18.63 -12.59 15.78
C SER A 4 -20.01 -12.99 15.25
N GLY A 5 -20.93 -12.03 15.18
CA GLY A 5 -22.28 -12.25 14.68
C GLY A 5 -22.26 -12.63 13.19
N PHE A 6 -23.31 -13.30 12.73
CA PHE A 6 -23.46 -13.79 11.34
C PHE A 6 -23.20 -12.70 10.27
N PHE A 7 -23.47 -11.43 10.59
CA PHE A 7 -23.25 -10.26 9.71
C PHE A 7 -21.80 -9.71 9.72
N ASP A 8 -20.95 -10.10 10.68
CA ASP A 8 -19.55 -9.65 10.77
C ASP A 8 -18.73 -10.14 9.56
N VAL A 9 -19.06 -11.32 9.04
CA VAL A 9 -18.36 -11.92 7.89
C VAL A 9 -18.76 -11.22 6.60
N GLU A 10 -20.04 -10.93 6.40
CA GLU A 10 -20.51 -10.21 5.21
C GLU A 10 -20.05 -8.75 5.20
N GLU A 11 -20.07 -8.07 6.35
CA GLU A 11 -19.55 -6.70 6.47
C GLU A 11 -18.04 -6.65 6.20
N ARG A 12 -17.26 -7.59 6.75
CA ARG A 12 -15.82 -7.70 6.48
C ARG A 12 -15.52 -8.01 5.02
N LEU A 13 -16.31 -8.89 4.40
CA LEU A 13 -16.18 -9.21 2.97
C LEU A 13 -16.55 -8.01 2.09
N ALA A 14 -17.61 -7.28 2.41
CA ALA A 14 -18.01 -6.07 1.69
C ALA A 14 -16.94 -4.97 1.79
N ARG A 15 -16.36 -4.79 2.98
CA ARG A 15 -15.24 -3.86 3.20
C ARG A 15 -14.00 -4.27 2.39
N SER A 16 -13.67 -5.56 2.38
CA SER A 16 -12.54 -6.11 1.60
C SER A 16 -12.73 -5.96 0.09
N ARG A 17 -13.97 -6.08 -0.40
CA ARG A 17 -14.30 -5.84 -1.82
C ARG A 17 -14.17 -4.37 -2.20
N GLY A 18 -14.74 -3.46 -1.41
CA GLY A 18 -14.60 -2.01 -1.66
C GLY A 18 -13.13 -1.57 -1.68
N LEU A 19 -12.31 -2.18 -0.82
CA LEU A 19 -10.86 -1.98 -0.81
C LEU A 19 -10.20 -2.36 -2.14
N GLY A 20 -10.55 -3.53 -2.70
CA GLY A 20 -10.03 -4.01 -3.97
C GLY A 20 -10.36 -3.09 -5.15
N ASP A 21 -11.57 -2.56 -5.20
CA ASP A 21 -12.00 -1.64 -6.26
C ASP A 21 -11.29 -0.28 -6.16
N GLN A 22 -11.05 0.21 -4.94
CA GLN A 22 -10.27 1.45 -4.72
C GLN A 22 -8.81 1.29 -5.17
N LEU A 23 -8.21 0.13 -4.92
CA LEU A 23 -6.85 -0.21 -5.37
C LEU A 23 -6.72 -0.19 -6.88
N GLU A 24 -7.67 -0.83 -7.55
CA GLU A 24 -7.69 -0.91 -9.00
C GLU A 24 -7.91 0.47 -9.63
N ALA A 25 -8.81 1.29 -9.06
CA ALA A 25 -9.01 2.67 -9.49
C ALA A 25 -7.75 3.53 -9.33
N PHE A 26 -7.03 3.38 -8.21
CA PHE A 26 -5.83 4.14 -7.94
C PHE A 26 -4.69 3.79 -8.91
N SER A 27 -4.48 2.49 -9.18
CA SER A 27 -3.46 2.04 -10.12
C SER A 27 -3.76 2.40 -11.58
N ARG A 28 -5.02 2.72 -11.92
CA ARG A 28 -5.42 3.20 -13.26
C ARG A 28 -5.32 4.72 -13.41
N THR A 29 -5.45 5.46 -12.31
CA THR A 29 -5.54 6.93 -12.33
C THR A 29 -4.18 7.59 -12.10
N VAL A 30 -3.32 6.96 -11.29
CA VAL A 30 -2.01 7.52 -10.92
C VAL A 30 -0.90 6.70 -11.57
N ASP A 31 -0.12 7.35 -12.42
CA ASP A 31 1.18 6.83 -12.82
C ASP A 31 2.16 7.07 -11.67
N PHE A 32 2.53 6.00 -10.97
CA PHE A 32 3.43 6.11 -9.83
C PHE A 32 4.91 6.17 -10.24
N GLU A 33 5.26 5.87 -11.49
CA GLU A 33 6.64 5.97 -11.97
C GLU A 33 7.14 7.41 -11.98
N VAL A 34 6.24 8.40 -12.02
CA VAL A 34 6.61 9.83 -11.96
C VAL A 34 7.32 10.20 -10.66
N PHE A 35 7.06 9.47 -9.57
CA PHE A 35 7.70 9.70 -8.26
C PHE A 35 9.04 8.98 -8.12
N ARG A 36 9.41 8.13 -9.08
CA ARG A 36 10.65 7.34 -9.03
C ARG A 36 11.91 8.18 -8.76
N PRO A 37 12.19 9.31 -9.43
CA PRO A 37 13.38 10.10 -9.14
C PRO A 37 13.37 10.67 -7.72
N ASP A 38 12.21 11.13 -7.23
CA ASP A 38 12.07 11.65 -5.88
C ASP A 38 12.24 10.55 -4.82
N LEU A 39 11.67 9.36 -5.07
CA LEU A 39 11.79 8.19 -4.21
C LEU A 39 13.23 7.68 -4.15
N GLU A 40 13.90 7.58 -5.30
CA GLU A 40 15.30 7.18 -5.38
C GLU A 40 16.21 8.19 -4.66
N GLN A 41 15.95 9.49 -4.81
CA GLN A 41 16.69 10.54 -4.10
C GLN A 41 16.46 10.50 -2.59
N ALA A 42 15.21 10.36 -2.15
CA ALA A 42 14.86 10.27 -0.73
C ALA A 42 15.45 9.02 -0.06
N LEU A 43 15.42 7.88 -0.76
CA LEU A 43 16.02 6.62 -0.28
C LEU A 43 17.55 6.67 -0.29
N ALA A 44 18.17 7.31 -1.28
CA ALA A 44 19.61 7.52 -1.32
C ALA A 44 20.08 8.43 -0.17
N TYR A 45 19.30 9.46 0.17
CA TYR A 45 19.54 10.34 1.31
C TYR A 45 19.43 9.61 2.66
N LEU A 46 18.54 8.62 2.78
CA LEU A 46 18.33 7.81 3.99
C LEU A 46 19.49 6.84 4.33
N GLY A 47 20.56 6.82 3.53
CA GLY A 47 21.82 6.15 3.86
C GLY A 47 22.11 5.00 2.90
N GLY A 48 22.89 5.30 1.87
CA GLY A 48 23.48 4.33 0.94
C GLY A 48 24.51 3.38 1.57
N SER A 49 24.19 2.69 2.66
CA SER A 49 25.07 1.65 3.21
C SER A 49 24.33 0.37 3.56
N LYS A 50 24.71 -0.70 2.85
CA LYS A 50 24.65 -2.12 3.21
C LYS A 50 23.27 -2.81 3.17
N GLY A 51 22.75 -2.95 1.95
CA GLY A 51 21.83 -4.02 1.60
C GLY A 51 21.79 -4.17 0.08
N SER A 52 22.56 -5.10 -0.48
CA SER A 52 22.75 -5.34 -1.92
C SER A 52 21.52 -5.89 -2.66
N ARG A 53 20.32 -5.59 -2.16
CA ARG A 53 19.06 -5.94 -2.80
C ARG A 53 18.06 -4.86 -2.42
N PRO A 54 17.55 -4.04 -3.35
CA PRO A 54 16.27 -3.37 -3.10
C PRO A 54 15.23 -4.50 -2.96
N PRO A 55 14.71 -4.83 -1.76
CA PRO A 55 13.88 -6.03 -1.59
C PRO A 55 12.47 -5.84 -2.15
N CYS A 56 12.14 -4.64 -2.61
CA CYS A 56 10.95 -4.28 -3.38
C CYS A 56 11.34 -3.08 -4.24
N GLU A 57 10.74 -2.94 -5.41
CA GLU A 57 10.83 -1.73 -6.21
C GLU A 57 10.33 -0.52 -5.38
N ALA A 58 11.05 0.60 -5.37
CA ALA A 58 10.71 1.77 -4.54
C ALA A 58 9.27 2.27 -4.79
N VAL A 59 8.86 2.21 -6.05
CA VAL A 59 7.51 2.55 -6.49
C VAL A 59 6.47 1.56 -5.94
N LEU A 60 6.78 0.26 -5.88
CA LEU A 60 5.89 -0.74 -5.28
C LEU A 60 5.70 -0.51 -3.78
N MET A 61 6.77 -0.22 -3.04
CA MET A 61 6.67 0.12 -1.61
C MET A 61 5.85 1.40 -1.39
N PHE A 62 6.06 2.41 -2.24
CA PHE A 62 5.27 3.64 -2.18
C PHE A 62 3.77 3.38 -2.45
N LYS A 63 3.44 2.56 -3.46
CA LYS A 63 2.06 2.13 -3.71
C LYS A 63 1.46 1.47 -2.46
N ILE A 64 2.16 0.52 -1.85
CA ILE A 64 1.69 -0.18 -0.63
C ILE A 64 1.45 0.82 0.51
N LEU A 65 2.35 1.78 0.73
CA LEU A 65 2.22 2.76 1.82
C LEU A 65 1.02 3.71 1.62
N VAL A 66 0.80 4.17 0.39
CA VAL A 66 -0.37 5.01 0.06
C VAL A 66 -1.65 4.24 0.35
N ILE A 67 -1.71 2.98 -0.06
CA ILE A 67 -2.85 2.09 0.18
C ILE A 67 -3.08 1.88 1.67
N GLN A 68 -2.03 1.57 2.43
CA GLN A 68 -2.13 1.38 3.87
C GLN A 68 -2.68 2.63 4.55
N THR A 69 -2.16 3.80 4.17
CA THR A 69 -2.56 5.09 4.72
C THR A 69 -4.03 5.41 4.42
N LEU A 70 -4.47 5.23 3.17
CA LEU A 70 -5.86 5.52 2.76
C LEU A 70 -6.90 4.62 3.43
N ASN A 71 -6.48 3.43 3.86
CA ASN A 71 -7.37 2.42 4.42
C ASN A 71 -7.20 2.25 5.92
N ASN A 72 -6.40 3.12 6.56
CA ASN A 72 -6.04 3.03 7.97
C ASN A 72 -5.52 1.64 8.37
N LEU A 73 -4.86 0.95 7.43
CA LEU A 73 -4.20 -0.33 7.63
C LEU A 73 -2.82 -0.06 8.22
N SER A 74 -2.79 0.31 9.49
CA SER A 74 -1.56 0.56 10.25
C SER A 74 -1.03 -0.69 10.98
N ASP A 75 -1.64 -1.86 10.76
CA ASP A 75 -1.27 -3.13 11.38
C ASP A 75 -1.14 -4.24 10.33
#